data_AF-A0A6A5UR69-F1
#
_entry.id   AF-A0A6A5UR69-F1
#
_cell.length_a   1.000
_cell.length_b   1.000
_cell.length_c   1.000
_cell.angle_alpha   90.00
_cell.angle_beta   90.00
_cell.angle_gamma   90.00
#
_symmetry.space_group_name_H-M   'P 1'
#
loop_
_entity.id
_entity.type
_entity.pdbx_description
1 polymer ?
#
loop_
_entity_poly.entity_id
_entity_poly.type
_entity_poly.pdbx_seq_one_letter_code
_entity_poly.pdbx_strand_id
1 'polypeptide(L)'
;MLDSTSTSTVLLLAAAATLLLSAMLYPSSLLKWLQRKRYQYEVTFSLYMLTPTEKFILNSILFLLLSLFIIAASLYLPEHIAFMANRMSYYFSGDAAHLTASVAGAKPEFATQAAEFLSNGEALRQGAVAAGREL
;
A
#
# COMPACT_ATOMS: atom_id res chain seq x y z
N MET A 1 15.33 -24.37 -15.34
CA MET A 1 14.70 -23.82 -14.12
C MET A 1 13.47 -23.07 -14.61
N LEU A 2 12.28 -23.40 -14.13
CA LEU A 2 11.06 -22.64 -14.47
C LEU A 2 11.05 -21.40 -13.59
N ASP A 3 11.17 -20.22 -14.19
CA ASP A 3 11.10 -18.95 -13.45
C ASP A 3 9.69 -18.77 -12.87
N SER A 4 9.59 -18.25 -11.65
CA SER A 4 8.32 -18.09 -10.91
C SER A 4 7.28 -17.24 -11.69
N THR A 5 7.74 -16.41 -12.61
CA THR A 5 6.87 -15.61 -13.50
C THR A 5 6.20 -16.48 -14.57
N SER A 6 6.93 -17.46 -15.12
CA SER A 6 6.39 -18.40 -16.11
C SER A 6 5.39 -19.36 -15.49
N THR A 7 5.61 -19.79 -14.24
CA THR A 7 4.62 -20.63 -13.53
C THR A 7 3.34 -19.85 -13.22
N SER A 8 3.46 -18.58 -12.83
CA SER A 8 2.31 -17.72 -12.51
C SER A 8 1.46 -17.39 -13.74
N THR A 9 2.10 -17.13 -14.87
CA THR A 9 1.40 -16.86 -16.15
C THR A 9 0.65 -18.08 -16.66
N VAL A 10 1.26 -19.27 -16.61
CA VAL A 10 0.58 -20.52 -16.99
C VAL A 10 -0.60 -20.83 -16.08
N LEU A 11 -0.47 -20.59 -14.76
CA LEU A 11 -1.57 -20.75 -13.81
C LEU A 11 -2.72 -19.76 -14.08
N LEU A 12 -2.42 -18.49 -14.35
CA LEU A 12 -3.42 -17.49 -14.73
C LEU A 12 -4.14 -17.87 -16.02
N LEU A 13 -3.42 -18.36 -17.02
CA LEU A 13 -3.99 -18.78 -18.30
C LEU A 13 -4.88 -20.02 -18.14
N ALA A 14 -4.46 -21.00 -17.33
CA ALA A 14 -5.26 -22.19 -17.03
C ALA A 14 -6.52 -21.85 -16.22
N ALA A 15 -6.42 -20.94 -15.24
CA ALA A 15 -7.56 -20.43 -14.49
C ALA A 15 -8.53 -19.65 -15.39
N ALA A 16 -8.01 -18.80 -16.29
CA ALA A 16 -8.83 -18.07 -17.25
C ALA A 16 -9.53 -19.01 -18.24
N ALA A 17 -8.84 -20.03 -18.74
CA ALA A 17 -9.39 -21.02 -19.67
C ALA A 17 -10.50 -21.86 -19.02
N THR A 18 -10.30 -22.31 -17.78
CA THR A 18 -11.32 -23.07 -17.03
C THR A 18 -12.53 -22.19 -16.68
N LEU A 19 -12.32 -20.92 -16.32
CA LEU A 19 -13.39 -19.96 -16.10
C LEU A 19 -14.17 -19.69 -17.40
N LEU A 20 -13.49 -19.48 -18.52
CA LEU A 20 -14.12 -19.32 -19.84
C LEU A 20 -14.93 -20.55 -20.23
N LEU A 21 -14.37 -21.76 -20.06
CA LEU A 21 -15.05 -23.01 -20.37
C LEU A 21 -16.30 -23.17 -19.50
N SER A 22 -16.20 -22.87 -18.19
CA SER A 22 -17.35 -22.90 -17.28
C SER A 22 -18.44 -21.89 -17.66
N ALA A 23 -18.06 -20.71 -18.14
CA ALA A 23 -18.97 -19.67 -18.58
C ALA A 23 -19.68 -20.04 -19.90
N MET A 24 -18.96 -20.67 -20.83
CA MET A 24 -19.47 -21.15 -22.11
C MET A 24 -20.39 -22.38 -21.96
N LEU A 25 -20.12 -23.24 -20.97
CA LEU A 25 -20.90 -24.45 -20.73
C LEU A 25 -22.22 -24.17 -19.99
N TYR A 26 -22.31 -23.08 -19.22
CA TYR A 26 -23.52 -22.69 -18.46
C TYR A 26 -23.98 -21.25 -18.73
N PRO A 27 -24.22 -20.87 -20.00
CA PRO A 27 -24.64 -19.51 -20.34
C PRO A 27 -26.00 -19.18 -19.71
N SER A 28 -26.89 -20.16 -19.60
CA SER A 28 -28.22 -19.98 -19.01
C SER A 28 -28.19 -19.67 -17.51
N SER A 29 -27.23 -20.21 -16.76
CA SER A 29 -27.05 -19.93 -15.33
C SER A 29 -26.48 -18.53 -15.10
N LEU A 30 -25.50 -18.11 -15.91
CA LEU A 30 -24.97 -16.75 -15.90
C LEU A 30 -26.04 -15.73 -16.31
N LEU A 31 -26.82 -16.02 -17.35
CA LEU A 31 -27.92 -15.15 -17.78
C LEU A 31 -28.99 -15.03 -16.68
N LYS A 32 -29.38 -16.13 -16.03
CA LYS A 32 -30.32 -16.09 -14.89
C LYS A 32 -29.76 -15.30 -13.70
N TRP A 33 -28.47 -15.43 -13.43
CA TRP A 33 -27.79 -14.66 -12.39
C TRP A 33 -27.75 -13.16 -12.73
N LEU A 34 -27.43 -12.81 -13.97
CA LEU A 34 -27.38 -11.43 -14.46
C LEU A 34 -28.77 -10.80 -14.50
N GLN A 35 -29.79 -11.57 -14.91
CA GLN A 35 -31.19 -11.19 -14.81
C GLN A 35 -31.58 -10.90 -13.36
N ARG A 36 -31.21 -11.77 -12.40
CA ARG A 36 -31.47 -11.54 -10.97
C ARG A 36 -30.81 -10.26 -10.47
N LYS A 37 -29.59 -9.95 -10.90
CA LYS A 37 -28.92 -8.68 -10.58
C LYS A 37 -29.63 -7.48 -11.19
N ARG A 38 -30.14 -7.60 -12.43
CA ARG A 38 -30.96 -6.58 -13.08
C ARG A 38 -32.28 -6.32 -12.33
N TYR A 39 -32.96 -7.38 -11.88
CA TYR A 39 -34.18 -7.27 -11.08
C TYR A 39 -33.93 -6.60 -9.74
N GLN A 40 -32.85 -6.96 -9.06
CA GLN A 40 -32.52 -6.34 -7.78
C GLN A 40 -32.13 -4.87 -7.94
N TYR A 41 -31.49 -4.51 -9.05
CA TYR A 41 -31.25 -3.11 -9.40
C TYR A 41 -32.55 -2.32 -9.59
N GLU A 42 -33.58 -2.91 -10.20
CA GLU A 42 -34.90 -2.27 -10.34
C GLU A 42 -35.64 -2.12 -9.00
N VAL A 43 -35.48 -3.09 -8.09
CA VAL A 43 -36.17 -3.11 -6.78
C VAL A 43 -35.47 -2.23 -5.74
N THR A 44 -34.13 -2.27 -5.63
CA THR A 44 -33.39 -1.59 -4.56
C THR A 44 -33.15 -0.11 -4.86
N PHE A 45 -33.04 0.25 -6.14
CA PHE A 45 -32.77 1.63 -6.54
C PHE A 45 -34.06 2.43 -6.86
N SER A 46 -35.23 1.89 -6.52
CA SER A 46 -36.57 2.43 -6.87
C SER A 46 -36.75 2.78 -8.36
N LEU A 47 -35.87 2.28 -9.22
CA LEU A 47 -35.80 2.61 -10.65
C LEU A 47 -37.00 2.12 -11.44
N TYR A 48 -37.76 1.17 -10.89
CA TYR A 48 -39.02 0.69 -11.45
C TYR A 48 -40.15 1.72 -11.36
N MET A 49 -40.09 2.64 -10.39
CA MET A 49 -41.11 3.68 -10.20
C MET A 49 -40.85 4.95 -11.02
N LEU A 50 -39.65 5.06 -11.60
CA LEU A 50 -39.22 6.17 -12.43
C LEU A 50 -39.63 5.90 -13.88
N THR A 51 -40.06 6.95 -14.57
CA THR A 51 -40.43 6.93 -15.97
C THR A 51 -39.21 6.46 -16.81
N PRO A 52 -39.37 5.66 -17.88
CA PRO A 52 -38.24 5.11 -18.63
C PRO A 52 -37.21 6.14 -19.11
N THR A 53 -37.64 7.38 -19.37
CA THR A 53 -36.76 8.52 -19.67
C THR A 53 -35.91 8.96 -18.47
N GLU A 54 -36.49 8.98 -17.27
CA GLU A 54 -35.81 9.39 -16.03
C GLU A 54 -34.74 8.37 -15.62
N LYS A 55 -35.02 7.07 -15.83
CA LYS A 55 -34.04 5.97 -15.64
C LYS A 55 -32.78 6.16 -16.49
N PHE A 56 -32.93 6.61 -17.73
CA PHE A 56 -31.79 6.87 -18.62
C PHE A 56 -30.92 8.03 -18.13
N ILE A 57 -31.56 9.12 -17.67
CA ILE A 57 -30.87 10.30 -17.17
C ILE A 57 -30.09 9.98 -15.89
N LEU A 58 -30.71 9.27 -14.93
CA LEU A 58 -30.03 8.89 -13.68
C LEU A 58 -28.85 7.94 -13.92
N ASN A 59 -29.00 6.95 -14.80
CA ASN A 59 -27.90 6.04 -15.13
C ASN A 59 -26.76 6.78 -15.85
N SER A 60 -27.07 7.80 -16.65
CA SER A 60 -26.06 8.64 -17.31
C SER A 60 -25.30 9.52 -16.31
N ILE A 61 -25.99 10.12 -15.34
CA ILE A 61 -25.37 10.89 -14.25
C ILE A 61 -24.50 9.98 -13.38
N LEU A 62 -25.01 8.80 -13.02
CA LEU A 62 -24.24 7.80 -12.26
C LEU A 62 -22.98 7.37 -13.02
N PHE A 63 -23.10 7.11 -14.33
CA PHE A 63 -21.97 6.78 -15.18
C PHE A 63 -20.95 7.92 -15.23
N LEU A 64 -21.40 9.17 -15.36
CA LEU A 64 -20.54 10.34 -15.34
C LEU A 64 -19.81 10.48 -14.00
N LEU A 65 -20.54 10.39 -12.89
CA LEU A 65 -19.95 10.47 -11.54
C LEU A 65 -18.95 9.33 -11.29
N LEU A 66 -19.28 8.11 -11.70
CA LEU A 66 -18.39 6.97 -11.55
C LEU A 66 -17.16 7.11 -12.44
N SER A 67 -17.32 7.56 -13.68
CA SER A 67 -16.19 7.84 -14.59
C SER A 67 -15.27 8.90 -14.00
N LEU A 68 -15.84 10.01 -13.53
CA LEU A 68 -15.11 11.07 -12.83
C LEU A 68 -14.38 10.52 -11.60
N PHE A 69 -15.04 9.69 -10.80
CA PHE A 69 -14.45 9.07 -9.62
C PHE A 69 -13.32 8.10 -9.96
N ILE A 70 -13.46 7.28 -11.00
CA ILE A 70 -12.41 6.35 -11.44
C ILE A 70 -11.18 7.13 -11.92
N ILE A 71 -11.39 8.21 -12.69
CA ILE A 71 -10.28 9.07 -13.14
C ILE A 71 -9.60 9.72 -11.92
N ALA A 72 -10.38 10.32 -11.01
CA ALA A 72 -9.85 10.93 -9.80
C ALA A 72 -9.10 9.92 -8.93
N ALA A 73 -9.65 8.72 -8.73
CA ALA A 73 -9.01 7.65 -7.98
C ALA A 73 -7.72 7.19 -8.68
N SER A 74 -7.75 6.96 -10.00
CA SER A 74 -6.56 6.50 -10.73
C SER A 74 -5.42 7.51 -10.67
N LEU A 75 -5.73 8.81 -10.68
CA LEU A 75 -4.73 9.88 -10.70
C LEU A 75 -4.27 10.31 -9.29
N TYR A 76 -5.17 10.35 -8.31
CA TYR A 76 -4.90 10.90 -6.98
C TYR A 76 -4.61 9.83 -5.92
N LEU A 77 -5.26 8.66 -6.02
CA LEU A 77 -5.12 7.58 -5.04
C LEU A 77 -3.69 7.02 -4.95
N PRO A 78 -2.93 6.75 -6.03
CA PRO A 78 -1.60 6.15 -5.89
C PRO A 78 -0.63 7.03 -5.10
N GLU A 79 -0.62 8.34 -5.35
CA GLU A 79 0.19 9.31 -4.61
C GLU A 79 -0.18 9.33 -3.12
N HIS A 80 -1.49 9.34 -2.83
CA HIS A 80 -2.00 9.33 -1.45
C HIS A 80 -1.70 8.03 -0.71
N ILE A 81 -1.81 6.88 -1.38
CA ILE A 81 -1.48 5.57 -0.80
C ILE A 81 0.03 5.47 -0.54
N ALA A 82 0.88 5.98 -1.44
CA ALA A 82 2.33 5.98 -1.24
C ALA A 82 2.74 6.80 0.00
N PHE A 83 2.15 7.99 0.19
CA PHE A 83 2.38 8.80 1.38
C PHE A 83 1.94 8.09 2.66
N MET A 84 0.74 7.50 2.65
CA MET A 84 0.20 6.77 3.81
C MET A 84 1.02 5.51 4.12
N ALA A 85 1.48 4.80 3.09
CA ALA A 85 2.28 3.59 3.22
C ALA A 85 3.66 3.87 3.82
N ASN A 86 4.32 4.98 3.45
CA ASN A 86 5.60 5.38 4.05
C ASN A 86 5.48 5.69 5.55
N ARG A 87 4.36 6.29 5.98
CA ARG A 87 4.08 6.47 7.41
C ARG A 87 3.76 5.15 8.09
N MET A 88 2.98 4.28 7.45
CA MET A 88 2.64 2.96 7.99
C MET A 88 3.88 2.06 8.12
N SER A 89 4.81 2.12 7.17
CA SER A 89 6.05 1.35 7.19
C SER A 89 6.96 1.74 8.35
N TYR A 90 6.92 3.01 8.79
CA TYR A 90 7.63 3.44 10.00
C TYR A 90 7.09 2.73 11.26
N TYR A 91 5.77 2.66 11.41
CA TYR A 91 5.15 1.96 12.54
C TYR A 91 5.31 0.43 12.45
N PHE A 92 5.32 -0.13 11.24
CA PHE A 92 5.45 -1.57 11.05
C PHE A 92 6.90 -2.08 11.16
N SER A 93 7.89 -1.25 10.80
CA SER A 93 9.32 -1.60 10.87
C SER A 93 9.95 -1.39 12.26
N GLY A 94 9.10 -1.09 13.26
CA GLY A 94 9.38 -1.17 14.69
C GLY A 94 10.80 -0.87 15.15
N ASP A 95 11.06 0.37 15.57
CA ASP A 95 12.06 0.87 16.54
C ASP A 95 13.55 0.42 16.48
N ALA A 96 13.93 -0.73 15.94
CA ALA A 96 15.31 -1.22 15.98
C ALA A 96 16.18 -0.67 14.83
N ALA A 97 15.62 -0.53 13.62
CA ALA A 97 16.35 -0.07 12.45
C ALA A 97 16.61 1.44 12.46
N HIS A 98 15.73 2.24 13.08
CA HIS A 98 15.86 3.69 13.13
C HIS A 98 16.85 4.16 14.23
N LEU A 99 17.05 3.35 15.28
CA LEU A 99 18.13 3.56 16.26
C LEU A 99 19.52 3.31 15.62
N THR A 100 19.66 2.26 14.81
CA THR A 100 20.93 1.97 14.11
C THR A 100 21.20 2.95 12.98
N ALA A 101 20.16 3.38 12.24
CA ALA A 101 20.30 4.39 11.19
C ALA A 101 20.53 5.82 11.73
N SER A 102 19.99 6.18 12.90
CA SER A 102 20.28 7.48 13.53
C SER A 102 21.70 7.55 14.10
N VAL A 103 22.24 6.43 14.57
CA VAL A 103 23.68 6.29 14.92
C VAL A 103 24.57 6.32 13.66
N ALA A 104 24.15 5.66 12.58
CA ALA A 104 24.92 5.62 11.32
C ALA A 104 24.83 6.92 10.49
N GLY A 105 23.75 7.69 10.65
CA GLY A 105 23.53 9.00 10.02
C GLY A 105 23.98 10.19 10.87
N ALA A 106 24.54 9.95 12.06
CA ALA A 106 25.17 10.99 12.87
C ALA A 106 26.31 11.62 12.06
N LYS A 107 26.20 12.92 11.80
CA LYS A 107 27.22 13.67 11.05
C LYS A 107 28.60 13.39 11.66
N PRO A 108 29.65 13.20 10.85
CA PRO A 108 30.99 12.88 11.34
C PRO A 108 31.49 13.91 12.36
N GLU A 109 30.99 15.15 12.32
CA GLU A 109 31.26 16.21 13.30
C GLU A 109 30.87 15.82 14.75
N PHE A 110 29.78 15.08 14.95
CA PHE A 110 29.36 14.60 16.27
C PHE A 110 30.20 13.41 16.74
N ALA A 111 30.61 12.53 15.81
CA ALA A 111 31.52 11.43 16.13
C ALA A 111 32.91 11.94 16.55
N THR A 112 33.42 12.98 15.88
CA THR A 112 34.70 13.60 16.22
C THR A 112 34.63 14.34 17.57
N GLN A 113 33.56 15.08 17.85
CA GLN A 113 33.36 15.72 19.16
C GLN A 113 33.28 14.68 20.29
N ALA A 114 32.53 13.59 20.12
CA ALA A 114 32.43 12.55 21.12
C ALA A 114 33.79 11.86 21.41
N ALA A 115 34.59 11.64 20.36
CA ALA A 115 35.94 11.08 20.51
C ALA A 115 36.90 12.02 21.27
N GLU A 116 36.82 13.33 21.02
CA GLU A 116 37.63 14.34 21.69
C GLU A 116 37.26 14.50 23.18
N PHE A 117 35.97 14.41 23.52
CA PHE A 117 35.52 14.39 24.92
C PHE A 117 36.01 13.15 25.68
N LEU A 118 36.06 11.99 25.03
CA LEU A 118 36.56 10.75 25.65
C LEU A 118 38.08 10.80 25.86
N SER A 119 38.85 11.28 24.88
CA SER A 119 40.32 11.43 25.05
C SER A 119 40.68 12.44 26.13
N ASN A 120 39.95 13.54 26.22
CA ASN A 120 40.15 14.55 27.27
C ASN A 120 39.77 14.00 28.66
N GLY A 121 38.74 13.16 28.75
CA GLY A 121 38.36 12.47 29.98
C GLY A 121 39.40 11.46 30.47
N GLU A 122 40.00 10.69 29.58
CA GLU A 122 41.08 9.76 29.91
C GLU A 122 42.37 10.48 30.32
N ALA A 123 42.71 11.58 29.65
CA ALA A 123 43.86 12.41 30.02
C ALA A 123 43.73 13.01 31.43
N LEU A 124 42.52 13.45 31.81
CA LEU A 124 42.24 13.95 33.16
C LEU A 124 42.31 12.82 34.21
N ARG A 125 41.85 11.61 33.88
CA ARG A 125 41.97 10.45 34.79
C ARG A 125 43.42 10.00 34.95
N GLN A 126 44.22 9.99 33.89
CA GLN A 126 45.64 9.63 33.95
C GLN A 126 46.45 10.69 34.72
N GLY A 127 46.13 11.98 34.57
CA GLY A 127 46.70 13.05 35.38
C GLY A 127 46.37 12.93 36.87
N ALA A 128 45.14 12.56 37.21
CA ALA A 128 44.73 12.31 38.60
C ALA A 128 45.41 11.07 39.22
N VAL A 129 45.60 10.00 38.44
CA VAL A 129 46.30 8.78 38.90
C VAL A 129 47.81 9.01 39.04
N ALA A 130 48.42 9.84 38.19
CA ALA A 130 49.82 10.25 38.33
C ALA A 130 50.04 11.14 39.57
N ALA A 131 49.14 12.09 39.82
CA ALA A 131 49.20 12.95 41.00
C ALA A 131 48.95 12.20 42.32
N GLY A 132 48.15 11.13 42.31
CA GLY A 132 47.90 10.29 43.48
C GLY A 132 49.02 9.31 43.83
N ARG A 133 50.10 9.25 43.03
CA ARG A 133 51.25 8.34 43.24
C ARG A 133 52.47 9.01 43.89
N GLU A 134 52.40 10.32 44.12
CA GLU A 134 53.48 11.12 44.74
C GLU A 134 53.14 11.63 46.16
N LEU A 135 52.15 11.03 46.83
CA LEU A 135 51.89 11.16 48.28
C LEU A 135 52.08 9.80 48.95
#